data_AF-A0A928QWT9-F1
#
_entry.id   AF-A0A928QWT9-F1
#
_cell.length_a   1.000
_cell.length_b   1.000
_cell.length_c   1.000
_cell.angle_alpha   90.00
_cell.angle_beta   90.00
_cell.angle_gamma   90.00
#
_symmetry.space_group_name_H-M   'P 1'
#
loop_
_entity.id
_entity.type
_entity.pdbx_description
1 polymer ?
#
loop_
_entity_poly.entity_id
_entity_poly.type
_entity_poly.pdbx_seq_one_letter_code
_entity_poly.pdbx_strand_id
1 'polypeptide(L)'
;MDLEQIKSLLEGFDIAAFLPELDTVMGWVEMLLRISVMAGPLLLLGFGVLYLVAPPKEANHGLGFRCWWGMASLQAWQFTQKIAGLVWSALGVVLTIVMAVICNAWKPEEPMEMVWSAVNCLLWEIGLIFVSCIGIYIAVIFCFDKDGFRREWGRKE
;
A
#
# COMPACT_ATOMS: atom_id res chain seq x y z
N MET A 1 4.58 52.65 -6.65
CA MET A 1 5.29 51.72 -5.75
C MET A 1 6.75 52.04 -5.94
N ASP A 2 7.34 52.72 -4.96
CA ASP A 2 8.66 53.36 -5.11
C ASP A 2 9.78 52.33 -4.94
N LEU A 3 10.83 52.42 -5.74
CA LEU A 3 11.96 51.47 -5.72
C LEU A 3 12.65 51.47 -4.34
N GLU A 4 12.62 52.61 -3.65
CA GLU A 4 13.14 52.77 -2.29
C GLU A 4 12.29 52.05 -1.24
N GLN A 5 10.96 52.01 -1.41
CA GLN A 5 10.08 51.21 -0.53
C GLN A 5 10.29 49.72 -0.74
N ILE A 6 10.54 49.29 -1.98
CA ILE A 6 10.85 47.89 -2.29
C ILE A 6 12.20 47.51 -1.67
N LYS A 7 13.23 48.37 -1.77
CA LYS A 7 14.53 48.14 -1.12
C LYS A 7 14.44 48.09 0.40
N SER A 8 13.71 49.01 1.03
CA SER A 8 13.57 48.99 2.50
C SER A 8 12.77 47.79 3.00
N LEU A 9 11.78 47.33 2.23
CA LEU A 9 11.06 46.08 2.50
C LEU A 9 11.94 44.84 2.33
N LEU A 10 12.84 44.83 1.34
CA LEU A 10 13.76 43.72 1.09
C LEU A 10 14.91 43.68 2.12
N GLU A 11 15.41 44.84 2.55
CA GLU A 11 16.46 44.98 3.58
C GLU A 11 15.95 44.56 4.97
N GLY A 12 14.67 44.74 5.26
CA GLY A 12 14.04 44.22 6.48
C GLY A 12 13.72 42.72 6.43
N PHE A 13 13.88 42.07 5.28
CA PHE A 13 13.56 40.66 5.08
C PHE A 13 14.85 39.84 5.21
N ASP A 14 15.20 39.45 6.43
CA ASP A 14 16.36 38.60 6.69
C ASP A 14 16.06 37.15 6.26
N ILE A 15 16.32 36.86 4.98
CA ILE A 15 16.15 35.52 4.38
C ILE A 15 16.96 34.47 5.15
N ALA A 16 18.11 34.84 5.73
CA ALA A 16 18.97 33.90 6.45
C ALA A 16 18.35 33.40 7.75
N ALA A 17 17.50 34.21 8.40
CA ALA A 17 16.75 33.79 9.58
C ALA A 17 15.68 32.72 9.26
N PHE A 18 15.14 32.72 8.03
CA PHE A 18 14.11 31.78 7.58
C PHE A 18 14.66 30.47 6.99
N LEU A 19 15.92 30.44 6.52
CA LEU A 19 16.56 29.23 5.99
C LEU A 19 16.52 28.01 6.94
N PRO A 20 16.84 28.12 8.25
CA PRO A 20 16.78 26.98 9.16
C PRO A 20 15.35 26.49 9.43
N GLU A 21 14.36 27.38 9.44
CA GLU A 21 12.96 26.99 9.55
C GLU A 21 12.50 26.23 8.30
N LEU A 22 12.92 26.67 7.12
CA LEU A 22 12.58 26.01 5.86
C LEU A 22 13.19 24.60 5.79
N ASP A 23 14.49 24.45 6.08
CA ASP A 23 15.17 23.15 6.10
C ASP A 23 14.50 22.15 7.06
N THR A 24 14.10 22.64 8.23
CA THR A 24 13.35 21.86 9.22
C THR A 24 12.01 21.38 8.64
N VAL A 25 11.22 22.29 8.05
CA VAL A 25 9.92 21.94 7.43
C VAL A 25 10.10 20.93 6.29
N MET A 26 11.14 21.10 5.46
CA MET A 26 11.44 20.17 4.38
C MET A 26 11.77 18.76 4.91
N GLY A 27 12.55 18.68 5.99
CA GLY A 27 12.85 17.40 6.66
C GLY A 27 11.60 16.70 7.20
N TRP A 28 10.64 17.44 7.77
CA TRP A 28 9.36 16.87 8.21
C TRP A 28 8.53 16.34 7.03
N VAL A 29 8.48 17.08 5.92
CA VAL A 29 7.77 16.66 4.70
C VAL A 29 8.37 15.36 4.17
N GLU A 30 9.69 15.29 4.03
CA GLU A 30 10.38 14.07 3.60
C GLU A 30 10.05 12.87 4.49
N MET A 31 10.16 13.03 5.81
CA MET A 31 9.86 11.97 6.76
C MET A 31 8.42 11.47 6.60
N LEU A 32 7.45 12.38 6.50
CA LEU A 32 6.04 12.04 6.34
C LEU A 32 5.77 11.29 5.02
N LEU A 33 6.43 11.69 3.92
CA LEU A 33 6.31 11.01 2.63
C LEU A 33 6.91 9.60 2.66
N ARG A 34 8.05 9.43 3.33
CA ARG A 34 8.67 8.10 3.50
C ARG A 34 7.76 7.18 4.30
N ILE A 35 7.17 7.69 5.39
CA ILE A 35 6.24 6.93 6.22
C ILE A 35 4.98 6.57 5.42
N SER A 36 4.41 7.51 4.65
CA SER A 36 3.17 7.25 3.91
C SER A 36 3.35 6.19 2.81
N VAL A 37 4.44 6.25 2.06
CA VAL A 37 4.77 5.26 1.01
C VAL A 37 5.13 3.90 1.61
N MET A 38 5.79 3.85 2.78
CA MET A 38 6.14 2.56 3.40
C MET A 38 4.99 1.91 4.17
N ALA A 39 4.00 2.68 4.63
CA ALA A 39 2.90 2.17 5.43
C ALA A 39 2.04 1.14 4.67
N GLY A 40 1.70 1.42 3.40
CA GLY A 40 0.88 0.53 2.57
C GLY A 40 1.48 -0.88 2.42
N PRO A 41 2.72 -1.03 1.92
CA PRO A 41 3.38 -2.32 1.74
C PRO A 41 3.58 -3.09 3.04
N LEU A 42 3.94 -2.40 4.14
CA LEU A 42 4.14 -3.04 5.45
C LEU A 42 2.83 -3.56 6.03
N LEU A 43 1.73 -2.80 5.90
CA LEU A 43 0.40 -3.27 6.31
C LEU A 43 -0.05 -4.45 5.46
N LEU A 44 0.14 -4.39 4.14
CA LEU A 44 -0.19 -5.49 3.23
C LEU A 44 0.58 -6.76 3.59
N LEU A 45 1.89 -6.64 3.84
CA LEU A 45 2.74 -7.74 4.29
C LEU A 45 2.26 -8.30 5.63
N GLY A 46 1.97 -7.44 6.60
CA GLY A 46 1.46 -7.83 7.91
C GLY A 46 0.16 -8.62 7.83
N PHE A 47 -0.81 -8.14 7.04
CA PHE A 47 -2.06 -8.86 6.80
C PHE A 47 -1.83 -10.17 6.04
N GLY A 48 -0.96 -10.18 5.04
CA GLY A 48 -0.62 -11.40 4.30
C GLY A 48 -0.07 -12.49 5.23
N VAL A 49 0.92 -12.14 6.06
CA VAL A 49 1.55 -13.08 7.00
C VAL A 49 0.54 -13.54 8.05
N LEU A 50 -0.30 -12.62 8.55
CA LEU A 50 -1.36 -12.96 9.49
C LEU A 50 -2.31 -14.02 8.91
N TYR A 51 -2.70 -13.87 7.64
CA TYR A 51 -3.59 -14.84 6.98
C TYR A 51 -2.91 -16.19 6.70
N LEU A 52 -1.59 -16.24 6.54
CA LEU A 52 -0.83 -17.49 6.40
C LEU A 52 -0.65 -18.23 7.73
N VAL A 53 -0.30 -17.50 8.80
CA VAL A 53 0.10 -18.10 10.08
C VAL A 53 -1.10 -18.32 10.99
N ALA A 54 -2.04 -17.39 11.02
CA ALA A 54 -3.22 -17.42 11.86
C ALA A 54 -4.49 -17.07 11.06
N PRO A 55 -4.83 -17.85 10.01
CA PRO A 55 -6.06 -17.63 9.28
C PRO A 55 -7.26 -17.72 10.23
N PRO A 56 -8.23 -16.80 10.13
CA PRO A 56 -9.47 -16.90 10.91
C PRO A 56 -10.13 -18.24 10.62
N LYS A 57 -10.51 -18.98 11.67
CA LYS A 57 -11.05 -20.34 11.53
C LYS A 57 -12.38 -20.34 10.78
N GLU A 58 -13.23 -19.36 11.08
CA GLU A 58 -14.59 -19.22 10.53
C GLU A 58 -14.76 -17.86 9.86
N ALA A 59 -15.68 -17.83 8.89
CA ALA A 59 -16.08 -16.60 8.20
C ALA A 59 -16.68 -15.62 9.22
N ASN A 60 -16.07 -14.44 9.32
CA ASN A 60 -16.52 -13.41 10.25
C ASN A 60 -16.45 -12.02 9.60
N HIS A 61 -17.21 -11.08 10.16
CA HIS A 61 -17.30 -9.70 9.69
C HIS A 61 -16.19 -8.78 10.22
N GLY A 62 -15.26 -9.29 11.03
CA GLY A 62 -14.11 -8.54 11.55
C GLY A 62 -12.84 -8.69 10.70
N LEU A 63 -12.34 -9.92 10.58
CA LEU A 63 -11.02 -10.27 10.04
C LEU A 63 -11.09 -11.33 8.94
N GLY A 64 -10.26 -11.15 7.91
CA GLY A 64 -10.06 -12.08 6.81
C GLY A 64 -10.46 -11.51 5.45
N PHE A 65 -9.82 -12.01 4.39
CA PHE A 65 -10.16 -11.65 3.02
C PHE A 65 -11.58 -12.15 2.69
N ARG A 66 -12.50 -11.23 2.37
CA ARG A 66 -13.90 -11.58 2.10
C ARG A 66 -14.13 -11.72 0.61
N CYS A 67 -14.41 -12.95 0.20
CA CYS A 67 -14.93 -13.27 -1.12
C CYS A 67 -16.24 -14.04 -0.92
N TRP A 68 -17.28 -13.71 -1.69
CA TRP A 68 -18.61 -14.33 -1.55
C TRP A 68 -18.54 -15.88 -1.68
N TRP A 69 -17.86 -16.39 -2.71
CA TRP A 69 -17.58 -17.83 -2.88
C TRP A 69 -16.70 -18.41 -1.77
N GLY A 70 -15.76 -17.61 -1.27
CA GLY A 70 -14.89 -18.01 -0.16
C GLY A 70 -15.65 -18.18 1.15
N MET A 71 -16.74 -17.44 1.36
CA MET A 71 -17.52 -17.51 2.60
C MET A 71 -18.60 -18.60 2.59
N ALA A 72 -18.83 -19.27 1.45
CA ALA A 72 -19.89 -20.27 1.30
C ALA A 72 -19.66 -21.56 2.08
N SER A 73 -18.39 -21.94 2.34
CA SER A 73 -18.04 -23.10 3.16
C SER A 73 -16.77 -22.85 3.95
N LEU A 74 -16.58 -23.60 5.05
CA LEU A 74 -15.36 -23.53 5.87
C LEU A 74 -14.11 -23.87 5.05
N GLN A 75 -14.22 -24.82 4.12
CA GLN A 75 -13.11 -25.23 3.27
C GLN A 75 -12.74 -24.13 2.26
N ALA A 76 -13.74 -23.51 1.61
CA ALA A 76 -13.53 -22.38 0.72
C ALA A 76 -12.94 -21.17 1.46
N TRP A 77 -13.38 -20.96 2.71
CA TRP A 77 -12.90 -19.87 3.55
C TRP A 77 -11.42 -20.03 3.87
N GLN A 78 -11.03 -21.20 4.38
CA GLN A 78 -9.62 -21.48 4.69
C GLN A 78 -8.72 -21.43 3.45
N PHE A 79 -9.21 -21.89 2.30
CA PHE A 79 -8.50 -21.74 1.03
C PHE A 79 -8.31 -20.28 0.67
N THR A 80 -9.36 -19.47 0.77
CA THR A 80 -9.35 -18.03 0.46
C THR A 80 -8.35 -17.29 1.36
N GLN A 81 -8.32 -17.56 2.66
CA GLN A 81 -7.36 -16.93 3.56
C GLN A 81 -5.91 -17.33 3.22
N LYS A 82 -5.66 -18.60 2.89
CA LYS A 82 -4.31 -19.06 2.52
C LYS A 82 -3.82 -18.46 1.20
N ILE A 83 -4.66 -18.43 0.16
CA ILE A 83 -4.27 -17.85 -1.13
C ILE A 83 -4.10 -16.33 -1.01
N ALA A 84 -4.99 -15.64 -0.27
CA ALA A 84 -4.86 -14.22 0.00
C ALA A 84 -3.59 -13.93 0.80
N GLY A 85 -3.32 -14.70 1.85
CA GLY A 85 -2.11 -14.61 2.64
C GLY A 85 -0.85 -14.75 1.79
N LEU A 86 -0.80 -15.77 0.92
CA LEU A 86 0.35 -16.00 0.05
C LEU A 86 0.57 -14.83 -0.92
N VAL A 87 -0.48 -14.40 -1.60
CA VAL A 87 -0.42 -13.32 -2.60
C VAL A 87 -0.05 -11.99 -1.93
N TRP A 88 -0.70 -11.64 -0.81
CA TRP A 88 -0.44 -10.38 -0.11
C TRP A 88 0.91 -10.37 0.61
N SER A 89 1.37 -11.49 1.16
CA SER A 89 2.73 -11.59 1.71
C SER A 89 3.78 -11.39 0.62
N ALA A 90 3.66 -12.10 -0.50
CA ALA A 90 4.62 -11.99 -1.60
C ALA A 90 4.62 -10.57 -2.18
N LEU A 91 3.44 -10.02 -2.45
CA LEU A 91 3.28 -8.65 -2.97
C LEU A 91 3.78 -7.62 -1.96
N GLY A 92 3.47 -7.79 -0.67
CA GLY A 92 3.95 -6.93 0.41
C GLY A 92 5.46 -6.90 0.51
N VAL A 93 6.15 -8.05 0.49
CA VAL A 93 7.63 -8.10 0.50
C VAL A 93 8.21 -7.36 -0.71
N VAL A 94 7.71 -7.65 -1.91
CA VAL A 94 8.21 -7.02 -3.15
C VAL A 94 8.01 -5.51 -3.10
N LEU A 95 6.81 -5.06 -2.76
CA LEU A 95 6.49 -3.64 -2.65
C LEU A 95 7.33 -2.96 -1.57
N THR A 96 7.50 -3.57 -0.39
CA THR A 96 8.33 -2.99 0.68
C THR A 96 9.78 -2.78 0.21
N ILE A 97 10.37 -3.75 -0.50
CA ILE A 97 11.73 -3.63 -1.02
C ILE A 97 11.81 -2.52 -2.07
N VAL A 98 10.89 -2.51 -3.04
CA VAL A 98 10.86 -1.51 -4.11
C VAL A 98 10.67 -0.10 -3.55
N MET A 99 9.72 0.08 -2.63
CA MET A 99 9.46 1.38 -2.00
C MET A 99 10.63 1.83 -1.13
N ALA A 100 11.27 0.93 -0.38
CA ALA A 100 12.47 1.28 0.39
C ALA A 100 13.61 1.78 -0.51
N VAL A 101 13.81 1.17 -1.69
CA VAL A 101 14.80 1.62 -2.67
C VAL A 101 14.44 3.00 -3.22
N ILE A 102 13.17 3.23 -3.60
CA ILE A 102 12.70 4.52 -4.12
C ILE A 102 12.86 5.62 -3.06
N CYS A 103 12.41 5.40 -1.84
CA CYS A 103 12.55 6.35 -0.75
C CYS A 103 14.02 6.69 -0.49
N ASN A 104 14.92 5.70 -0.47
CA ASN A 104 16.35 5.94 -0.28
C ASN A 104 17.01 6.70 -1.43
N ALA A 105 16.38 6.75 -2.61
CA ALA A 105 16.87 7.50 -3.76
C ALA A 105 16.38 8.96 -3.78
N TRP A 106 15.44 9.36 -2.92
CA TRP A 106 14.94 10.73 -2.87
C TRP A 106 16.02 11.72 -2.42
N LYS A 107 16.04 12.89 -3.07
CA LYS A 107 16.91 14.01 -2.77
C LYS A 107 16.10 15.12 -2.09
N PRO A 108 16.50 15.60 -0.90
CA PRO A 108 15.76 16.65 -0.19
C PRO A 108 15.70 17.99 -0.93
N GLU A 109 16.66 18.23 -1.83
CA GLU A 109 16.81 19.46 -2.62
C GLU A 109 15.68 19.68 -3.64
N GLU A 110 14.93 18.62 -4.01
CA GLU A 110 13.90 18.63 -5.06
C GLU A 110 12.54 18.15 -4.52
N PRO A 111 11.91 18.92 -3.61
CA PRO A 111 10.76 18.42 -2.85
C PRO A 111 9.50 18.21 -3.68
N MET A 112 9.31 19.00 -4.73
CA MET A 112 8.16 18.85 -5.63
C MET A 112 8.23 17.50 -6.36
N GLU A 113 9.42 17.08 -6.79
CA GLU A 113 9.61 15.80 -7.47
C GLU A 113 9.40 14.63 -6.51
N MET A 114 9.87 14.76 -5.28
CA MET A 114 9.64 13.78 -4.22
C MET A 114 8.14 13.57 -3.96
N VAL A 115 7.34 14.66 -3.89
CA VAL A 115 5.88 14.57 -3.72
C VAL A 115 5.24 13.83 -4.90
N TRP A 116 5.59 14.17 -6.14
CA TRP A 116 5.05 13.48 -7.32
C TRP A 116 5.45 12.01 -7.38
N SER A 117 6.70 11.69 -7.00
CA SER A 117 7.16 10.31 -6.87
C SER A 117 6.33 9.55 -5.83
N ALA A 118 6.08 10.14 -4.67
CA ALA A 118 5.27 9.54 -3.61
C ALA A 118 3.82 9.28 -4.08
N VAL A 119 3.19 10.25 -4.75
CA VAL A 119 1.85 10.08 -5.34
C VAL A 119 1.82 8.91 -6.33
N ASN A 120 2.81 8.82 -7.22
CA ASN A 120 2.90 7.71 -8.17
C ASN A 120 3.08 6.35 -7.47
N CYS A 121 3.88 6.28 -6.40
CA CYS A 121 4.04 5.07 -5.60
C CYS A 121 2.70 4.62 -5.01
N LEU A 122 1.95 5.54 -4.39
CA LEU A 122 0.63 5.25 -3.81
C LEU A 122 -0.38 4.78 -4.86
N LEU A 123 -0.37 5.38 -6.06
CA LEU A 123 -1.22 4.93 -7.17
C LEU A 123 -0.88 3.49 -7.61
N TRP A 124 0.41 3.18 -7.72
CA TRP A 124 0.87 1.82 -8.05
C TRP A 124 0.52 0.81 -6.96
N GLU A 125 0.68 1.16 -5.69
CA GLU A 125 0.28 0.31 -4.56
C GLU A 125 -1.21 -0.02 -4.61
N ILE A 126 -2.07 1.00 -4.75
CA ILE A 126 -3.52 0.82 -4.84
C ILE A 126 -3.87 -0.06 -6.05
N GLY A 127 -3.28 0.22 -7.21
CA GLY A 127 -3.52 -0.55 -8.43
C GLY A 127 -3.12 -2.02 -8.29
N LEU A 128 -1.93 -2.30 -7.74
CA LEU A 128 -1.44 -3.66 -7.56
C LEU A 128 -2.22 -4.43 -6.49
N ILE A 129 -2.63 -3.77 -5.40
CA ILE A 129 -3.53 -4.36 -4.41
C ILE A 129 -4.86 -4.73 -5.07
N PHE A 130 -5.44 -3.83 -5.86
CA PHE A 130 -6.70 -4.09 -6.56
C PHE A 130 -6.61 -5.28 -7.53
N VAL A 131 -5.53 -5.32 -8.33
CA VAL A 131 -5.25 -6.46 -9.23
C VAL A 131 -5.09 -7.76 -8.43
N SER A 132 -4.40 -7.72 -7.28
CA SER A 132 -4.24 -8.89 -6.41
C SER A 132 -5.58 -9.39 -5.88
N CYS A 133 -6.49 -8.49 -5.49
CA CYS A 133 -7.83 -8.83 -5.03
C CYS A 133 -8.63 -9.54 -6.11
N ILE A 134 -8.58 -9.04 -7.36
CA ILE A 134 -9.21 -9.69 -8.50
C ILE A 134 -8.60 -11.07 -8.75
N GLY A 135 -7.26 -11.20 -8.71
CA GLY A 135 -6.58 -12.48 -8.89
C GLY A 135 -6.99 -13.52 -7.85
N ILE A 136 -7.06 -13.13 -6.56
CA ILE A 136 -7.55 -13.98 -5.47
C ILE A 136 -9.00 -14.39 -5.72
N TYR A 137 -9.86 -13.45 -6.09
CA TYR A 137 -11.27 -13.70 -6.35
C TYR A 137 -11.47 -14.70 -7.50
N ILE A 138 -10.74 -14.51 -8.60
CA ILE A 138 -10.75 -15.41 -9.75
C ILE A 138 -10.27 -16.81 -9.34
N ALA A 139 -9.17 -16.91 -8.60
CA ALA A 139 -8.66 -18.20 -8.11
C ALA A 139 -9.70 -18.95 -7.27
N VAL A 140 -10.42 -18.24 -6.40
CA VAL A 140 -11.50 -18.82 -5.59
C VAL A 140 -12.66 -19.31 -6.46
N ILE A 141 -13.10 -18.52 -7.46
CA ILE A 141 -14.16 -18.90 -8.40
C ILE A 141 -13.78 -20.14 -9.21
N PHE A 142 -12.52 -20.26 -9.64
CA PHE A 142 -12.07 -21.43 -10.39
C PHE A 142 -12.04 -22.71 -9.53
N CYS A 143 -11.77 -22.58 -8.24
CA CYS A 143 -11.66 -23.74 -7.35
C CYS A 143 -12.98 -24.14 -6.67
N PHE A 144 -13.90 -23.19 -6.46
CA PHE A 144 -15.13 -23.41 -5.69
C PHE A 144 -16.38 -22.96 -6.46
N ASP A 145 -17.49 -23.67 -6.25
CA ASP A 145 -18.80 -23.25 -6.75
C ASP A 145 -19.48 -22.27 -5.77
N LYS A 146 -20.59 -21.64 -6.19
CA LYS A 146 -21.39 -20.72 -5.36
C LYS A 146 -21.84 -21.33 -4.03
N ASP A 147 -22.03 -22.65 -4.00
CA ASP A 147 -22.46 -23.39 -2.81
C ASP A 147 -21.27 -23.80 -1.90
N GLY A 148 -20.04 -23.39 -2.25
CA GLY A 148 -18.84 -23.59 -1.44
C GLY A 148 -18.20 -24.97 -1.58
N PHE A 149 -18.69 -25.81 -2.48
CA PHE A 149 -18.07 -27.10 -2.82
C PHE A 149 -16.93 -26.91 -3.80
N ARG A 150 -15.88 -27.74 -3.67
CA ARG A 150 -14.76 -27.75 -4.62
C ARG A 150 -15.27 -28.21 -5.99
N ARG A 151 -14.92 -27.49 -7.05
CA ARG A 151 -15.25 -27.89 -8.41
C ARG A 151 -14.47 -29.14 -8.79
N GLU A 152 -15.17 -30.22 -9.10
CA GLU A 152 -14.58 -31.42 -9.69
C GLU A 152 -14.42 -31.21 -11.19
N TRP A 153 -13.21 -30.89 -11.64
CA TRP A 153 -12.90 -30.87 -13.07
C TRP A 153 -12.74 -32.31 -13.57
N GLY A 154 -13.72 -32.80 -14.34
CA GLY A 154 -13.54 -34.00 -15.17
C GLY A 154 -14.20 -35.30 -14.71
N ARG A 155 -15.30 -35.30 -13.93
CA ARG A 155 -16.16 -36.49 -13.86
C ARG A 155 -17.32 -36.33 -14.85
N LYS A 156 -17.06 -36.70 -16.11
CA LYS A 156 -18.13 -37.08 -17.03
C LYS A 156 -18.57 -38.48 -16.58
N GLU A 157 -19.81 -38.60 -16.14
CA GLU A 157 -20.50 -39.88 -16.02
C GLU A 157 -20.65 -40.56 -17.39
#